data_AF-A0A413T3B3-F1
#
_entry.id   AF-A0A413T3B3-F1
#
_cell.length_a   1.000
_cell.length_b   1.000
_cell.length_c   1.000
_cell.angle_alpha   90.00
_cell.angle_beta   90.00
_cell.angle_gamma   90.00
#
_symmetry.space_group_name_H-M   'P 1'
#
loop_
_entity.id
_entity.type
_entity.pdbx_description
1 polymer ?
#
loop_
_entity_poly.entity_id
_entity_poly.type
_entity_poly.pdbx_seq_one_letter_code
_entity_poly.pdbx_strand_id
1 'polypeptide(L)'
;MENNRFMQTKFDSMVTNQTMQLVKAIIPYIDNNLATVLGVYIKFIELENTFRVNQNVSIAAMNDNHKGLESMLEDIKEFLNDGDKETLETLTTVMEMMNMDDGAKQDILSGYMDMFGM
;
A
#
# COMPACT_ATOMS: atom_id res chain seq x y z
N MET A 1 4.28 20.99 12.87
CA MET A 1 4.43 19.82 11.99
C MET A 1 3.03 19.33 11.73
N GLU A 2 2.57 19.34 10.48
CA GLU A 2 1.26 18.76 10.14
C GLU A 2 1.26 17.30 10.60
N ASN A 3 0.31 16.96 11.47
CA ASN A 3 0.09 15.59 11.92
C ASN A 3 -0.57 14.79 10.77
N ASN A 4 0.16 14.57 9.68
CA ASN A 4 -0.19 13.53 8.73
C ASN A 4 0.02 12.19 9.42
N ARG A 5 -1.06 11.66 10.01
CA ARG A 5 -1.09 10.31 10.55
C ARG A 5 -0.98 9.36 9.38
N PHE A 6 0.21 8.83 9.15
CA PHE A 6 0.40 7.77 8.16
C PHE A 6 -0.44 6.57 8.56
N MET A 7 -1.27 6.10 7.61
CA MET A 7 -1.99 4.84 7.76
C MET A 7 -1.00 3.67 7.79
N GLN A 8 -1.40 2.56 8.42
CA GLN A 8 -0.58 1.35 8.42
C GLN A 8 -0.62 0.70 7.04
N THR A 9 0.55 0.31 6.53
CA THR A 9 0.63 -0.49 5.31
C THR A 9 0.27 -1.95 5.57
N LYS A 10 0.08 -2.73 4.49
CA LYS A 10 -0.04 -4.20 4.59
C LYS A 10 1.17 -4.81 5.29
N PHE A 11 2.37 -4.30 5.02
CA PHE A 11 3.60 -4.77 5.67
C PHE A 11 3.61 -4.45 7.17
N ASP A 12 3.24 -3.23 7.57
CA ASP A 12 3.14 -2.87 8.99
C ASP A 12 2.17 -3.80 9.72
N SER A 13 1.07 -4.18 9.06
CA SER A 13 0.07 -5.12 9.58
C SER A 13 0.56 -6.56 9.70
N MET A 14 1.61 -6.94 8.97
CA MET A 14 2.25 -8.26 9.09
C MET A 14 3.22 -8.33 10.27
N VAL A 15 3.89 -7.22 10.59
CA VAL A 15 4.94 -7.19 11.62
C VAL A 15 4.45 -6.67 12.97
N THR A 16 3.18 -6.30 13.05
CA THR A 16 2.56 -5.78 14.26
C THR A 16 1.19 -6.40 14.50
N ASN A 17 0.75 -6.48 15.76
CA ASN A 17 -0.57 -6.98 16.13
C ASN A 17 -1.34 -5.96 16.97
N GLN A 18 -2.61 -6.27 17.26
CA GLN A 18 -3.51 -5.39 18.01
C GLN A 18 -2.93 -4.98 19.37
N THR A 19 -2.36 -5.93 20.13
CA THR A 19 -1.75 -5.65 21.43
C THR A 19 -0.58 -4.68 21.31
N MET A 20 0.28 -4.86 20.31
CA MET A 20 1.39 -3.94 20.04
C MET A 20 0.88 -2.54 19.68
N GLN A 21 -0.19 -2.42 18.90
CA GLN A 21 -0.79 -1.13 18.57
C GLN A 21 -1.36 -0.42 19.78
N LEU A 22 -2.02 -1.16 20.68
CA LEU A 22 -2.51 -0.59 21.96
C LEU A 22 -1.35 -0.06 22.80
N VAL A 23 -0.25 -0.81 22.90
CA VAL A 23 0.94 -0.36 23.63
C VAL A 23 1.56 0.87 22.95
N LYS A 24 1.69 0.91 21.62
CA LYS A 24 2.16 2.10 20.89
C LYS A 24 1.28 3.33 21.15
N ALA A 25 -0.04 3.14 21.21
CA ALA A 25 -0.98 4.23 21.42
C ALA A 25 -0.85 4.86 22.81
N ILE A 26 -0.47 4.10 23.84
CA ILE A 26 -0.32 4.62 25.20
C ILE A 26 1.06 5.25 25.47
N ILE A 27 2.11 4.86 24.74
CA ILE A 27 3.49 5.33 24.97
C ILE A 27 3.61 6.86 25.05
N PRO A 28 2.96 7.66 24.16
CA PRO A 28 3.02 9.11 24.22
C PRO A 28 2.46 9.73 25.51
N TYR A 29 1.70 8.96 26.31
CA TYR A 29 1.08 9.40 27.57
C TYR A 29 1.84 8.90 28.82
N ILE A 30 3.05 8.35 28.65
CA ILE A 30 3.89 7.87 29.75
C ILE A 30 5.05 8.86 29.95
N ASP A 31 5.07 9.57 31.08
CA ASP A 31 6.01 10.68 31.32
C ASP A 31 7.39 10.24 31.84
N ASN A 32 7.65 8.94 31.96
CA ASN A 32 8.88 8.41 32.56
C ASN A 32 9.63 7.47 31.61
N ASN A 33 10.81 7.00 32.05
CA ASN A 33 11.70 6.15 31.25
C ASN A 33 11.04 4.85 30.75
N LEU A 34 9.92 4.42 31.33
CA LEU A 34 9.14 3.30 30.83
C LEU A 34 8.67 3.53 29.39
N ALA A 35 8.34 4.76 29.00
CA ALA A 35 7.97 5.09 27.62
C ALA A 35 9.07 4.71 26.62
N THR A 36 10.32 5.09 26.95
CA THR A 36 11.50 4.77 26.16
C THR A 36 11.73 3.27 26.09
N VAL A 37 11.68 2.58 27.24
CA VAL A 37 11.89 1.13 27.32
C VAL A 37 10.83 0.37 26.51
N LEU A 38 9.55 0.73 26.66
CA LEU A 38 8.45 0.13 25.89
C LEU A 38 8.55 0.44 24.40
N GLY A 39 8.93 1.66 24.03
CA GLY A 39 9.13 2.06 22.64
C GLY A 39 10.23 1.25 21.95
N VAL A 40 11.39 1.12 22.60
CA VAL A 40 12.49 0.29 22.11
C VAL A 40 12.08 -1.18 22.05
N TYR A 41 11.44 -1.68 23.11
CA TYR A 41 11.00 -3.08 23.16
C TYR A 41 10.02 -3.42 22.03
N ILE A 42 9.01 -2.57 21.79
CA ILE A 42 8.08 -2.79 20.67
C ILE A 42 8.79 -2.79 19.32
N LYS A 43 9.73 -1.87 19.11
CA LYS A 43 10.49 -1.82 17.85
C LYS A 43 11.35 -3.05 17.65
N PHE A 44 11.89 -3.61 18.74
CA PHE A 44 12.62 -4.87 18.69
C PHE A 44 11.72 -6.04 18.28
N ILE A 45 10.50 -6.13 18.82
CA ILE A 45 9.53 -7.17 18.42
C ILE A 45 9.09 -7.00 16.97
N GLU A 46 8.87 -5.76 16.48
CA GLU A 46 8.58 -5.53 15.05
C GLU A 46 9.73 -5.99 14.15
N LEU A 47 10.97 -5.76 14.56
CA LEU A 47 12.15 -6.21 13.83
C LEU A 47 12.26 -7.74 13.83
N GLU A 48 12.00 -8.39 14.96
CA GLU A 48 11.95 -9.86 15.04
C GLU A 48 10.88 -10.42 14.10
N ASN A 49 9.68 -9.84 14.10
CA ASN A 49 8.60 -10.22 13.20
C ASN A 49 8.99 -10.01 11.73
N THR A 50 9.69 -8.90 11.42
CA THR A 50 10.22 -8.61 10.09
C THR A 50 11.15 -9.72 9.60
N PHE A 51 12.04 -10.24 10.47
CA PHE A 51 12.89 -11.37 10.09
C PHE A 51 12.09 -12.65 9.80
N ARG A 52 11.04 -12.93 10.59
CA ARG A 52 10.17 -14.10 10.35
C ARG A 52 9.40 -13.98 9.04
N VAL A 53 8.86 -12.79 8.77
CA VAL A 53 8.19 -12.42 7.52
C VAL A 53 9.15 -12.63 6.34
N ASN A 54 10.39 -12.13 6.42
CA ASN A 54 11.36 -12.23 5.33
C ASN A 54 11.95 -13.65 5.12
N GLN A 55 12.12 -14.44 6.18
CA GLN A 55 12.56 -15.84 6.07
C GLN A 55 11.51 -16.73 5.41
N ASN A 56 10.24 -16.36 5.53
CA ASN A 56 9.16 -16.95 4.76
C ASN A 56 9.07 -16.27 3.38
N VAL A 57 10.08 -16.43 2.52
CA VAL A 57 10.09 -16.01 1.09
C VAL A 57 8.82 -16.46 0.31
N SER A 58 8.01 -17.30 0.93
CA SER A 58 6.60 -17.52 0.64
C SER A 58 5.68 -16.27 0.76
N ILE A 59 6.11 -15.07 1.14
CA ILE A 59 5.20 -13.88 1.10
C ILE A 59 4.78 -13.50 -0.33
N ALA A 60 5.59 -13.83 -1.34
CA ALA A 60 5.17 -13.78 -2.73
C ALA A 60 4.18 -14.91 -3.12
N ALA A 61 4.05 -15.97 -2.29
CA ALA A 61 3.31 -17.19 -2.60
C ALA A 61 2.14 -17.53 -1.63
N MET A 62 2.07 -16.92 -0.44
CA MET A 62 1.03 -17.16 0.58
C MET A 62 -0.11 -16.14 0.51
N ASN A 63 0.03 -15.14 -0.34
CA ASN A 63 -1.11 -14.34 -0.74
C ASN A 63 -1.69 -15.02 -1.99
N ASP A 64 -2.50 -16.07 -1.78
CA ASP A 64 -3.31 -16.69 -2.85
C ASP A 64 -4.23 -15.66 -3.56
N ASN A 65 -4.31 -14.44 -3.02
CA ASN A 65 -5.00 -13.27 -3.59
C ASN A 65 -4.05 -12.19 -4.16
N HIS A 66 -2.76 -12.44 -4.37
CA HIS A 66 -1.88 -11.47 -5.03
C HIS A 66 -2.24 -11.40 -6.53
N LYS A 67 -3.23 -10.56 -6.86
CA LYS A 67 -3.75 -10.37 -8.23
C LYS A 67 -2.81 -9.55 -9.13
N GLY A 68 -1.50 -9.69 -8.99
CA GLY A 68 -0.51 -9.00 -9.81
C GLY A 68 -0.40 -7.48 -9.57
N LEU A 69 0.20 -6.79 -10.52
CA LEU A 69 0.56 -5.37 -10.47
C LEU A 69 -0.65 -4.46 -10.17
N GLU A 70 -1.82 -4.75 -10.75
CA GLU A 70 -3.03 -3.94 -10.58
C GLU A 70 -3.50 -3.87 -9.12
N SER A 71 -3.50 -5.01 -8.42
CA SER A 71 -3.88 -5.02 -6.99
C SER A 71 -2.88 -4.28 -6.12
N MET A 72 -1.59 -4.31 -6.47
CA MET A 72 -0.58 -3.53 -5.77
C MET A 72 -0.78 -2.02 -6.01
N LEU A 73 -1.07 -1.62 -7.25
CA LEU A 73 -1.33 -0.22 -7.60
C LEU A 73 -2.55 0.32 -6.85
N GLU A 74 -3.62 -0.47 -6.76
CA GLU A 74 -4.81 -0.11 -5.98
C GLU A 74 -4.50 0.08 -4.49
N ASP A 75 -3.72 -0.83 -3.89
CA ASP A 75 -3.30 -0.71 -2.48
C ASP A 75 -2.45 0.55 -2.22
N ILE A 76 -1.64 0.98 -3.19
CA ILE A 76 -0.74 2.14 -3.04
C ILE A 76 -1.52 3.46 -3.12
N LYS A 77 -2.65 3.52 -3.84
CA LYS A 77 -3.47 4.75 -3.98
C LYS A 77 -3.86 5.35 -2.62
N GLU A 78 -4.10 4.53 -1.61
CA GLU A 78 -4.47 4.98 -0.25
C GLU A 78 -3.38 5.84 0.43
N PHE A 79 -2.12 5.74 -0.04
CA PHE A 79 -0.97 6.44 0.52
C PHE A 79 -0.53 7.65 -0.32
N LEU A 80 -1.18 7.91 -1.44
CA LEU A 80 -0.87 9.01 -2.36
C LEU A 80 -1.70 10.25 -2.05
N ASN A 81 -1.14 11.43 -2.38
CA ASN A 81 -1.94 12.66 -2.44
C ASN A 81 -2.79 12.67 -3.72
N ASP A 82 -3.72 13.62 -3.83
CA ASP A 82 -4.70 13.63 -4.92
C ASP A 82 -4.07 13.80 -6.32
N GLY A 83 -2.99 14.59 -6.44
CA GLY A 83 -2.27 14.74 -7.71
C GLY A 83 -1.51 13.49 -8.13
N ASP A 84 -0.93 12.77 -7.16
CA ASP A 84 -0.22 11.52 -7.40
C ASP A 84 -1.20 10.39 -7.75
N LYS A 85 -2.41 10.39 -7.18
CA LYS A 85 -3.49 9.44 -7.52
C LYS A 85 -3.91 9.57 -8.98
N GLU A 86 -4.18 10.78 -9.44
CA GLU A 86 -4.56 11.04 -10.85
C GLU A 86 -3.48 10.56 -11.82
N THR A 87 -2.22 10.80 -11.47
CA THR A 87 -1.06 10.33 -12.24
C THR A 87 -1.01 8.80 -12.29
N LEU A 88 -1.23 8.13 -11.16
CA LEU A 88 -1.24 6.67 -11.07
C LEU A 88 -2.41 6.05 -11.84
N GLU A 89 -3.61 6.64 -11.80
CA GLU A 89 -4.78 6.20 -12.56
C GLU A 89 -4.55 6.32 -14.07
N THR A 90 -3.93 7.42 -14.50
CA THR A 90 -3.54 7.62 -15.90
C THR A 90 -2.55 6.54 -16.34
N LEU A 91 -1.52 6.25 -15.54
CA LEU A 91 -0.55 5.20 -15.85
C LEU A 91 -1.19 3.80 -15.89
N THR A 92 -2.11 3.52 -14.97
CA THR A 92 -2.85 2.24 -14.94
C THR A 92 -3.68 2.07 -16.21
N THR A 93 -4.41 3.12 -16.62
CA THR A 93 -5.21 3.13 -17.85
C THR A 93 -4.33 2.91 -19.09
N VAL A 94 -3.16 3.55 -19.17
CA VAL A 94 -2.21 3.35 -20.28
C VAL A 94 -1.69 1.92 -20.32
N MET A 95 -1.37 1.31 -19.16
CA MET A 95 -0.94 -0.09 -19.09
C MET A 95 -2.04 -1.06 -19.53
N GLU A 96 -3.28 -0.83 -19.11
CA GLU A 96 -4.44 -1.61 -19.57
C GLU A 96 -4.61 -1.51 -21.08
N MET A 97 -4.53 -0.29 -21.63
CA MET A 97 -4.59 -0.07 -23.08
C MET A 97 -3.46 -0.80 -23.81
N MET A 98 -2.23 -0.80 -23.30
CA MET A 98 -1.11 -1.51 -23.96
C MET A 98 -1.34 -3.02 -24.02
N ASN A 99 -2.00 -3.59 -23.01
CA ASN A 99 -2.32 -5.02 -22.90
C ASN A 99 -3.58 -5.45 -23.68
N MET A 100 -4.37 -4.50 -24.19
CA MET A 100 -5.53 -4.80 -25.05
C MET A 100 -5.11 -5.26 -26.46
N ASP A 101 -5.94 -6.13 -27.06
CA ASP A 101 -5.81 -6.51 -28.46
C ASP A 101 -6.11 -5.33 -29.40
N ASP A 102 -5.52 -5.35 -30.60
CA ASP A 102 -5.54 -4.19 -31.51
C ASP A 102 -6.96 -3.78 -31.94
N GLY A 103 -7.90 -4.73 -31.99
CA GLY A 103 -9.32 -4.42 -32.26
C GLY A 103 -10.00 -3.63 -31.14
N ALA A 104 -9.72 -3.95 -29.87
CA ALA A 104 -10.29 -3.25 -28.72
C ALA A 104 -9.72 -1.83 -28.59
N LYS A 105 -8.43 -1.65 -28.91
CA LYS A 105 -7.81 -0.31 -29.00
C LYS A 105 -8.48 0.55 -30.06
N GLN A 106 -8.82 -0.06 -31.22
CA GLN A 106 -9.45 0.64 -32.34
C GLN A 106 -10.88 1.09 -32.03
N ASP A 107 -11.67 0.27 -31.33
CA ASP A 107 -13.04 0.62 -30.92
C ASP A 107 -13.08 1.76 -29.90
N ILE A 108 -12.13 1.79 -28.96
CA ILE A 108 -12.03 2.91 -28.01
C ILE A 108 -11.65 4.19 -28.76
N LEU A 109 -10.65 4.13 -29.65
CA LEU A 109 -10.24 5.27 -30.47
C LEU A 109 -11.35 5.77 -31.41
N SER A 110 -12.14 4.87 -32.00
CA SER A 110 -13.27 5.25 -32.87
C SER A 110 -14.37 5.93 -32.08
N GLY A 111 -14.69 5.45 -30.87
CA GLY A 111 -15.65 6.10 -29.97
C GLY A 111 -15.23 7.52 -29.57
N TYR A 112 -13.93 7.76 -29.37
CA TYR A 112 -13.41 9.11 -29.15
C TYR A 112 -13.53 10.00 -30.40
N MET A 113 -13.26 9.48 -31.61
CA MET A 113 -13.41 10.26 -32.83
C MET A 113 -14.89 10.62 -33.13
N ASP A 114 -15.82 9.68 -32.92
CA ASP A 114 -17.26 9.91 -33.06
C ASP A 114 -17.79 10.97 -32.07
N MET A 115 -17.29 10.98 -30.83
CA MET A 115 -17.70 11.95 -29.81
C MET A 115 -17.28 13.39 -30.14
N PHE A 116 -16.17 13.56 -30.86
CA PHE A 116 -15.68 14.87 -31.31
C PHE A 116 -16.04 15.20 -32.76
N GLY A 117 -16.81 14.34 -33.44
CA GLY A 117 -17.29 14.55 -34.80
C GLY A 117 -16.18 14.69 -35.84
N MET A 118 -15.04 14.01 -35.63
CA MET A 118 -13.94 13.93 -36.60
C MET A 118 -14.05 12.69 -37.48
#